data_AF-A0A6L3EHP7-F1
#
_entry.id   AF-A0A6L3EHP7-F1
#
_cell.length_a   1.000
_cell.length_b   1.000
_cell.length_c   1.000
_cell.angle_alpha   90.00
_cell.angle_beta   90.00
_cell.angle_gamma   90.00
#
_symmetry.space_group_name_H-M   'P 1'
#
loop_
_entity.id
_entity.type
_entity.pdbx_description
1 polymer ?
#
loop_
_entity_poly.entity_id
_entity_poly.type
_entity_poly.pdbx_seq_one_letter_code
_entity_poly.pdbx_strand_id
1 'polypeptide(L)'
;LKYVVITSVDRDDLKDGGARHFVDCIEAVRRDNPGIRVEILVPDFRGRMEVALDVLGEALPEVFNHNLETAPRLYRQARPGADYQWSLDLLAKFKARYPGVRTKSGLMVGLGESNDEIVEVMRDLRAHDCDMLTIGQYLQPSEHHLAVDRYVTPAEFDEFKRIGADLGFVHVASGPFVRSSYHADLQADGVDL
;
A
#
# COMPACT_ATOMS: atom_id res chain seq x y z
N LEU A 1 -14.49 2.53 16.87
CA LEU A 1 -13.49 1.85 16.02
C LEU A 1 -12.26 1.57 16.87
N LYS A 2 -11.51 0.49 16.63
CA LYS A 2 -10.19 0.25 17.26
C LYS A 2 -9.03 0.56 16.31
N TYR A 3 -9.34 0.72 15.03
CA TYR A 3 -8.42 0.93 13.94
C TYR A 3 -9.09 1.81 12.88
N VAL A 4 -8.33 2.71 12.26
CA VAL A 4 -8.79 3.57 11.15
C VAL A 4 -7.73 3.58 10.06
N VAL A 5 -8.17 3.49 8.81
CA VAL A 5 -7.33 3.75 7.63
C VAL A 5 -7.68 5.13 7.08
N ILE A 6 -6.68 5.98 6.87
CA ILE A 6 -6.83 7.32 6.31
C ILE A 6 -6.14 7.35 4.95
N THR A 7 -6.81 7.86 3.92
CA THR A 7 -6.24 8.00 2.57
C THR A 7 -6.68 9.32 1.94
N SER A 8 -6.04 9.71 0.84
CA SER A 8 -6.36 10.93 0.11
C SER A 8 -6.25 10.70 -1.39
N VAL A 9 -6.76 11.66 -2.15
CA VAL A 9 -6.37 11.85 -3.55
C VAL A 9 -4.98 12.50 -3.62
N ASP A 10 -4.35 12.46 -4.79
CA ASP A 10 -3.13 13.22 -5.07
C ASP A 10 -3.38 14.73 -4.98
N ARG A 11 -2.45 15.46 -4.36
CA ARG A 11 -2.53 16.92 -4.18
C ARG A 11 -1.30 17.61 -4.76
N ASP A 12 -1.12 17.43 -6.06
CA ASP A 12 -0.05 18.05 -6.84
C ASP A 12 -0.13 19.58 -6.90
N ASP A 13 -1.22 20.17 -6.43
CA ASP A 13 -1.38 21.62 -6.26
C ASP A 13 -0.72 22.15 -4.97
N LEU A 14 -0.46 21.28 -3.98
CA LEU A 14 0.12 21.67 -2.69
C LEU A 14 1.64 21.51 -2.65
N LYS A 15 2.32 22.35 -1.86
CA LYS A 15 3.79 22.34 -1.74
C LYS A 15 4.34 21.09 -1.05
N ASP A 16 3.55 20.49 -0.16
CA ASP A 16 3.87 19.29 0.60
C ASP A 16 3.17 18.03 0.07
N GLY A 17 2.48 18.15 -1.08
CA GLY A 17 1.68 17.05 -1.65
C GLY A 17 0.52 16.60 -0.77
N GLY A 18 0.10 17.41 0.21
CA GLY A 18 -0.97 17.07 1.15
C GLY A 18 -0.50 16.32 2.41
N ALA A 19 0.81 16.13 2.61
CA ALA A 19 1.36 15.43 3.77
C ALA A 19 0.89 16.00 5.11
N ARG A 20 0.78 17.33 5.24
CA ARG A 20 0.26 17.99 6.45
C ARG A 20 -1.15 17.51 6.81
N HIS A 21 -1.98 17.24 5.81
CA HIS A 21 -3.35 16.82 6.06
C HIS A 21 -3.40 15.44 6.74
N PHE A 22 -2.48 14.52 6.40
CA PHE A 22 -2.36 13.25 7.10
C PHE A 22 -1.97 13.44 8.57
N VAL A 23 -1.00 14.31 8.85
CA VAL A 23 -0.58 14.64 10.22
C VAL A 23 -1.75 15.19 11.03
N ASP A 24 -2.44 16.20 10.51
CA ASP A 24 -3.58 16.83 11.17
C ASP A 24 -4.69 15.81 11.46
N CYS A 25 -4.94 14.88 10.53
CA CYS A 25 -5.92 13.80 10.73
C CYS A 25 -5.48 12.79 11.80
N ILE A 26 -4.21 12.37 11.82
CA ILE A 26 -3.67 11.45 12.85
C ILE A 26 -3.81 12.08 14.23
N GLU A 27 -3.41 13.34 14.38
CA GLU A 27 -3.50 14.07 15.65
C GLU A 27 -4.95 14.26 16.10
N ALA A 28 -5.86 14.59 15.17
CA ALA A 28 -7.28 14.71 15.48
C ALA A 28 -7.87 13.38 15.98
N VAL A 29 -7.55 12.25 15.33
CA VAL A 29 -8.00 10.92 15.78
C VAL A 29 -7.48 10.61 17.18
N ARG A 30 -6.19 10.86 17.44
CA ARG A 30 -5.57 10.58 18.75
C ARG A 30 -6.09 11.47 19.87
N ARG A 31 -6.35 12.75 19.58
CA ARG A 31 -6.92 13.69 20.55
C ARG A 31 -8.31 13.24 21.01
N ASP A 32 -9.15 12.83 20.06
CA ASP A 32 -10.55 12.51 20.35
C ASP A 32 -10.70 11.04 20.81
N ASN A 33 -9.79 10.15 20.39
CA ASN A 33 -9.83 8.71 20.66
C ASN A 33 -8.41 8.10 20.78
N PRO A 34 -7.70 8.28 21.90
CA PRO A 34 -6.28 7.92 22.03
C PRO A 34 -5.96 6.42 21.91
N GLY A 35 -6.96 5.54 22.00
CA GLY A 35 -6.80 4.08 21.84
C GLY A 35 -6.95 3.56 20.41
N ILE A 36 -7.22 4.43 19.43
CA ILE A 36 -7.37 4.03 18.02
C ILE A 36 -6.00 3.98 17.35
N ARG A 37 -5.72 2.85 16.71
CA ARG A 37 -4.58 2.71 15.79
C ARG A 37 -4.91 3.29 14.43
N VAL A 38 -3.92 3.89 13.77
CA VAL A 38 -4.04 4.57 12.49
C VAL A 38 -3.10 3.95 11.47
N GLU A 39 -3.66 3.54 10.33
CA GLU A 39 -2.93 3.32 9.08
C GLU A 39 -3.16 4.51 8.17
N ILE A 40 -2.11 4.96 7.48
CA ILE A 40 -2.26 5.91 6.38
C ILE A 40 -1.93 5.21 5.06
N LEU A 41 -2.80 5.34 4.07
CA LEU A 41 -2.56 4.96 2.68
C LEU A 41 -2.29 6.24 1.87
N VAL A 42 -1.01 6.50 1.62
CA VAL A 42 -0.54 7.78 1.07
C VAL A 42 -0.39 7.74 -0.46
N PRO A 43 -0.50 8.91 -1.13
CA PRO A 43 -0.06 9.06 -2.52
C PRO A 43 1.47 8.94 -2.63
N ASP A 44 2.01 9.06 -3.84
CA ASP A 44 3.45 8.97 -4.10
C ASP A 44 4.23 10.25 -3.76
N PHE A 45 3.53 11.35 -3.46
CA PHE A 45 4.09 12.69 -3.25
C PHE A 45 5.05 13.13 -4.36
N ARG A 46 4.66 12.93 -5.62
CA ARG A 46 5.45 13.24 -6.81
C ARG A 46 6.22 14.57 -6.73
N GLY A 47 7.54 14.47 -6.86
CA GLY A 47 8.46 15.63 -6.81
C GLY A 47 8.63 16.28 -5.43
N ARG A 48 8.00 15.72 -4.38
CA ARG A 48 7.90 16.30 -3.03
C ARG A 48 8.16 15.28 -1.93
N MET A 49 8.63 14.07 -2.27
CA MET A 49 8.84 12.96 -1.34
C MET A 49 9.57 13.39 -0.06
N GLU A 50 10.71 14.08 -0.17
CA GLU A 50 11.50 14.49 1.00
C GLU A 50 10.71 15.40 1.95
N VAL A 51 10.01 16.41 1.41
CA VAL A 51 9.16 17.33 2.18
C VAL A 51 8.00 16.58 2.84
N ALA A 52 7.36 15.66 2.10
CA ALA A 52 6.24 14.89 2.61
C ALA A 52 6.69 13.95 3.74
N LEU A 53 7.82 13.26 3.58
CA LEU A 53 8.39 12.37 4.58
C LEU A 53 8.81 13.13 5.85
N ASP A 54 9.38 14.33 5.71
CA ASP A 54 9.72 15.20 6.86
C ASP A 54 8.46 15.58 7.64
N VAL A 55 7.40 16.03 6.93
CA VAL A 55 6.13 16.43 7.55
C VAL A 55 5.46 15.24 8.25
N LEU A 56 5.37 14.07 7.59
CA LEU A 56 4.76 12.87 8.18
C LEU A 56 5.48 12.41 9.46
N GLY A 57 6.76 12.75 9.62
CA GLY A 57 7.52 12.50 10.84
C GLY A 57 6.98 13.18 12.09
N GLU A 58 6.17 14.24 11.94
CA GLU A 58 5.59 14.98 13.07
C GLU A 58 4.49 14.20 13.79
N ALA A 59 3.78 13.31 13.07
CA ALA A 59 2.81 12.40 13.67
C ALA A 59 2.84 11.04 12.95
N LEU A 60 3.61 10.10 13.51
CA LEU A 60 3.77 8.77 12.91
C LEU A 60 2.49 7.92 13.06
N PRO A 61 2.06 7.20 12.01
CA PRO A 61 1.00 6.19 12.08
C PRO A 61 1.53 4.87 12.69
N GLU A 62 0.65 3.92 12.98
CA GLU A 62 1.06 2.55 13.29
C GLU A 62 1.44 1.77 12.02
N VAL A 63 0.81 2.08 10.88
CA VAL A 63 1.13 1.52 9.56
C VAL A 63 1.23 2.62 8.51
N PHE A 64 2.33 2.64 7.77
CA PHE A 64 2.53 3.47 6.59
C PHE A 64 2.33 2.63 5.34
N ASN A 65 1.28 2.92 4.57
CA ASN A 65 0.89 2.17 3.40
C ASN A 65 1.05 3.03 2.14
N HIS A 66 1.70 2.47 1.11
CA HIS A 66 1.68 2.99 -0.25
C HIS A 66 1.59 1.81 -1.22
N ASN A 67 0.52 1.77 -2.03
CA ASN A 67 0.32 0.67 -2.97
C ASN A 67 1.19 0.85 -4.22
N LEU A 68 1.77 -0.25 -4.71
CA LEU A 68 2.37 -0.32 -6.05
C LEU A 68 1.31 -0.61 -7.13
N GLU A 69 0.23 -1.28 -6.76
CA GLU A 69 -0.93 -1.66 -7.58
C GLU A 69 -0.67 -2.73 -8.65
N THR A 70 0.42 -2.70 -9.42
CA THR A 70 0.65 -3.69 -10.49
C THR A 70 2.13 -3.79 -10.90
N ALA A 71 2.40 -4.69 -11.85
CA ALA A 71 3.73 -4.94 -12.40
C ALA A 71 4.29 -3.72 -13.19
N PRO A 72 5.63 -3.53 -13.23
CA PRO A 72 6.27 -2.41 -13.92
C PRO A 72 5.83 -2.21 -15.37
N ARG A 73 5.64 -3.31 -16.13
CA ARG A 73 5.20 -3.28 -17.53
C ARG A 73 3.84 -2.60 -17.70
N LEU A 74 2.94 -2.74 -16.73
CA LEU A 74 1.57 -2.19 -16.76
C LEU A 74 1.47 -0.82 -16.08
N TYR A 75 2.52 -0.37 -15.40
CA TYR A 75 2.47 0.79 -14.51
C TYR A 75 1.99 2.06 -15.22
N ARG A 76 2.51 2.35 -16.42
CA ARG A 76 2.11 3.53 -17.20
C ARG A 76 0.64 3.49 -17.65
N GLN A 77 0.11 2.29 -17.87
CA GLN A 77 -1.27 2.09 -18.29
C GLN A 77 -2.23 2.16 -17.10
N ALA A 78 -1.86 1.54 -15.97
CA ALA A 78 -2.69 1.48 -14.77
C ALA A 78 -2.62 2.75 -13.91
N ARG A 79 -1.46 3.42 -13.89
CA ARG A 79 -1.18 4.58 -13.03
C ARG A 79 -0.51 5.72 -13.81
N PRO A 80 -1.23 6.41 -14.70
CA PRO A 80 -0.67 7.50 -15.48
C PRO A 80 -0.07 8.59 -14.57
N GLY A 81 1.25 8.80 -14.66
CA GLY A 81 1.96 9.83 -13.89
C GLY A 81 2.72 9.32 -12.67
N ALA A 82 2.46 8.08 -12.23
CA ALA A 82 3.24 7.43 -11.18
C ALA A 82 4.47 6.73 -11.77
N ASP A 83 5.50 6.53 -10.93
CA ASP A 83 6.73 5.81 -11.29
C ASP A 83 6.97 4.64 -10.31
N TYR A 84 7.31 3.47 -10.86
CA TYR A 84 7.43 2.23 -10.07
C TYR A 84 8.58 2.31 -9.07
N GLN A 85 9.76 2.80 -9.51
CA GLN A 85 10.92 2.93 -8.63
C GLN A 85 10.68 4.02 -7.58
N TRP A 86 10.02 5.12 -7.95
CA TRP A 86 9.65 6.18 -7.00
C TRP A 86 8.75 5.66 -5.88
N SER A 87 7.77 4.80 -6.20
CA SER A 87 6.91 4.17 -5.20
C SER A 87 7.66 3.21 -4.27
N LEU A 88 8.64 2.46 -4.79
CA LEU A 88 9.54 1.63 -3.98
C LEU A 88 10.45 2.47 -3.08
N ASP A 89 11.04 3.53 -3.63
CA ASP A 89 11.91 4.46 -2.90
C ASP A 89 11.16 5.15 -1.77
N LEU A 90 9.87 5.49 -1.97
CA LEU A 90 9.03 6.08 -0.92
C LEU A 90 8.92 5.15 0.29
N LEU A 91 8.60 3.86 0.06
CA LEU A 91 8.49 2.87 1.13
C LEU A 91 9.84 2.67 1.85
N ALA A 92 10.92 2.48 1.08
CA ALA A 92 12.25 2.27 1.63
C ALA A 92 12.73 3.47 2.46
N LYS A 93 12.57 4.69 1.95
CA LYS A 93 12.99 5.91 2.64
C LYS A 93 12.17 6.19 3.89
N PHE A 94 10.85 5.97 3.85
CA PHE A 94 10.03 6.08 5.05
C PHE A 94 10.49 5.07 6.11
N LYS A 95 10.68 3.81 5.73
CA LYS A 95 11.16 2.75 6.63
C LYS A 95 12.52 3.07 7.25
N ALA A 96 13.45 3.58 6.44
CA ALA A 96 14.80 3.96 6.89
C ALA A 96 14.77 5.11 7.92
N ARG A 97 13.85 6.08 7.77
CA ARG A 97 13.68 7.19 8.72
C ARG A 97 12.98 6.76 10.00
N TYR A 98 11.97 5.90 9.89
CA TYR A 98 11.08 5.53 10.99
C TYR A 98 10.97 4.00 11.10
N PRO A 99 12.05 3.29 11.50
CA PRO A 99 12.11 1.83 11.47
C PRO A 99 11.09 1.15 12.41
N GLY A 100 10.58 1.87 13.41
CA GLY A 100 9.53 1.40 14.32
C GLY A 100 8.12 1.35 13.71
N VAL A 101 7.90 1.99 12.55
CA VAL A 101 6.61 1.97 11.85
C VAL A 101 6.60 0.82 10.85
N ARG A 102 5.48 0.11 10.76
CA ARG A 102 5.29 -0.96 9.77
C ARG A 102 4.98 -0.36 8.41
N THR A 103 5.64 -0.84 7.37
CA THR A 103 5.34 -0.46 5.98
C THR A 103 4.46 -1.50 5.31
N LYS A 104 3.57 -1.04 4.42
CA LYS A 104 2.62 -1.89 3.73
C LYS A 104 2.50 -1.48 2.27
N SER A 105 2.23 -2.45 1.41
CA SER A 105 1.84 -2.19 0.03
C SER A 105 0.72 -3.13 -0.42
N GLY A 106 0.15 -2.80 -1.57
CA GLY A 106 -0.96 -3.53 -2.19
C GLY A 106 -0.74 -3.72 -3.68
N LEU A 107 -1.19 -4.89 -4.16
CA LEU A 107 -1.21 -5.27 -5.57
C LEU A 107 -2.64 -5.69 -5.97
N MET A 108 -3.03 -5.30 -7.18
CA MET A 108 -4.22 -5.76 -7.85
C MET A 108 -3.81 -6.71 -8.98
N VAL A 109 -4.39 -7.91 -8.97
CA VAL A 109 -4.18 -8.93 -10.02
C VAL A 109 -5.38 -9.02 -10.94
N GLY A 110 -5.15 -9.40 -12.20
CA GLY A 110 -6.15 -9.46 -13.26
C GLY A 110 -6.13 -8.27 -14.23
N LEU A 111 -5.05 -7.49 -14.27
CA LEU A 111 -4.85 -6.36 -15.19
C LEU A 111 -4.01 -6.71 -16.44
N GLY A 112 -3.58 -7.98 -16.54
CA GLY A 112 -2.78 -8.50 -17.66
C GLY A 112 -1.34 -8.85 -17.28
N GLU A 113 -1.03 -8.84 -15.98
CA GLU A 113 0.23 -9.31 -15.43
C GLU A 113 0.29 -10.84 -15.34
N SER A 114 1.48 -11.41 -15.50
CA SER A 114 1.73 -12.82 -15.20
C SER A 114 1.93 -13.05 -13.70
N ASN A 115 1.77 -14.29 -13.25
CA ASN A 115 2.10 -14.65 -11.86
C ASN A 115 3.58 -14.38 -11.54
N ASP A 116 4.48 -14.63 -12.48
CA ASP A 116 5.92 -14.36 -12.31
C ASP A 116 6.19 -12.86 -12.13
N GLU A 117 5.51 -11.98 -12.89
CA GLU A 117 5.63 -10.53 -12.72
C GLU A 117 5.18 -10.09 -11.32
N ILE A 118 4.11 -10.69 -10.78
CA ILE A 118 3.67 -10.42 -9.40
C ILE A 118 4.71 -10.88 -8.38
N VAL A 119 5.29 -12.07 -8.57
CA VAL A 119 6.34 -12.60 -7.69
C VAL A 119 7.57 -11.69 -7.71
N GLU A 120 7.96 -11.16 -8.86
CA GLU A 120 9.05 -10.19 -8.94
C GLU A 120 8.73 -8.89 -8.20
N VAL A 121 7.50 -8.36 -8.30
CA VAL A 121 7.08 -7.20 -7.49
C VAL A 121 7.14 -7.50 -5.99
N MET A 122 6.78 -8.72 -5.57
CA MET A 122 6.90 -9.14 -4.17
C MET A 122 8.35 -9.16 -3.70
N ARG A 123 9.29 -9.60 -4.55
CA ARG A 123 10.73 -9.56 -4.26
C ARG A 123 11.23 -8.12 -4.15
N ASP A 124 10.83 -7.25 -5.06
CA ASP A 124 11.20 -5.83 -5.02
C ASP A 124 10.71 -5.17 -3.73
N LEU A 125 9.45 -5.38 -3.36
CA LEU A 125 8.88 -4.88 -2.11
C LEU A 125 9.68 -5.33 -0.89
N ARG A 126 10.09 -6.60 -0.83
CA ARG A 126 10.94 -7.10 0.26
C ARG A 126 12.35 -6.54 0.23
N ALA A 127 12.93 -6.35 -0.95
CA ALA A 127 14.24 -5.70 -1.11
C ALA A 127 14.23 -4.22 -0.65
N HIS A 128 13.05 -3.61 -0.57
CA HIS A 128 12.81 -2.25 -0.08
C HIS A 128 12.18 -2.22 1.33
N ASP A 129 12.35 -3.30 2.10
CA ASP A 129 11.91 -3.43 3.49
C ASP A 129 10.41 -3.17 3.73
N CYS A 130 9.54 -3.54 2.76
CA CYS A 130 8.09 -3.49 2.94
C CYS A 130 7.60 -4.63 3.85
N ASP A 131 7.05 -4.34 5.02
CA ASP A 131 6.69 -5.36 6.02
C ASP A 131 5.46 -6.20 5.65
N MET A 132 4.44 -5.59 5.03
CA MET A 132 3.11 -6.18 4.85
C MET A 132 2.65 -6.08 3.40
N LEU A 133 1.87 -7.06 2.95
CA LEU A 133 1.37 -7.11 1.57
C LEU A 133 -0.11 -7.46 1.52
N THR A 134 -0.86 -6.76 0.67
CA THR A 134 -2.21 -7.16 0.26
C THR A 134 -2.26 -7.47 -1.22
N ILE A 135 -2.87 -8.58 -1.63
CA ILE A 135 -3.08 -8.96 -3.03
C ILE A 135 -4.57 -9.21 -3.25
N GLY A 136 -5.19 -8.42 -4.12
CA GLY A 136 -6.63 -8.47 -4.39
C GLY A 136 -6.96 -8.57 -5.88
N GLN A 137 -8.14 -9.06 -6.23
CA GLN A 137 -8.61 -9.04 -7.62
C GLN A 137 -8.95 -7.61 -8.05
N TYR A 138 -8.43 -7.19 -9.19
CA TYR A 138 -8.90 -6.01 -9.90
C TYR A 138 -10.35 -6.23 -10.33
N LEU A 139 -11.23 -5.33 -9.89
CA LEU A 139 -12.61 -5.28 -10.35
C LEU A 139 -12.81 -3.96 -11.09
N GLN A 140 -13.18 -4.06 -12.36
CA GLN A 140 -13.38 -2.90 -13.21
C GLN A 140 -14.50 -2.00 -12.64
N PRO A 141 -14.21 -0.73 -12.27
CA PRO A 141 -15.22 0.15 -11.69
C PRO A 141 -16.32 0.55 -12.68
N SER A 142 -15.96 0.72 -13.95
CA SER A 142 -16.88 1.01 -15.06
C SER A 142 -16.23 0.70 -16.41
N GLU A 143 -17.01 0.71 -17.49
CA GLU A 143 -16.56 0.44 -18.86
C GLU A 143 -15.47 1.40 -19.38
N HIS A 144 -15.26 2.54 -18.71
CA HIS A 144 -14.22 3.51 -19.07
C HIS A 144 -12.87 3.23 -18.39
N HIS A 145 -12.79 2.23 -17.51
CA HIS A 145 -11.55 1.80 -16.87
C HIS A 145 -10.95 0.60 -17.63
N LEU A 146 -9.71 0.25 -17.29
CA LEU A 146 -9.06 -0.94 -17.84
C LEU A 146 -9.97 -2.17 -17.72
N ALA A 147 -10.02 -2.98 -18.77
CA ALA A 147 -10.78 -4.22 -18.73
C ALA A 147 -10.08 -5.21 -17.78
N VAL A 148 -10.87 -6.06 -17.13
CA VAL A 148 -10.32 -7.23 -16.45
C VAL A 148 -9.74 -8.18 -17.50
N ASP A 149 -8.46 -8.49 -17.42
CA ASP A 149 -7.78 -9.43 -18.31
C ASP A 149 -8.05 -10.88 -17.89
N ARG A 150 -7.95 -11.15 -16.58
CA ARG A 150 -8.22 -12.47 -16.00
C ARG A 150 -8.79 -12.38 -14.58
N TYR A 151 -9.56 -13.39 -14.21
CA TYR A 151 -9.96 -13.64 -12.83
C TYR A 151 -9.01 -14.68 -12.23
N VAL A 152 -8.22 -14.24 -11.25
CA VAL A 152 -7.26 -15.11 -10.56
C VAL A 152 -8.01 -16.07 -9.66
N THR A 153 -7.60 -17.33 -9.68
CA THR A 153 -8.27 -18.39 -8.91
C THR A 153 -7.92 -18.30 -7.42
N PRO A 154 -8.78 -18.78 -6.50
CA PRO A 154 -8.43 -18.86 -5.08
C PRO A 154 -7.10 -19.59 -4.81
N ALA A 155 -6.80 -20.66 -5.56
CA ALA A 155 -5.55 -21.40 -5.42
C ALA A 155 -4.31 -20.58 -5.80
N GLU A 156 -4.42 -19.68 -6.79
CA GLU A 156 -3.33 -18.73 -7.12
C GLU A 156 -3.15 -17.67 -6.03
N PHE A 157 -4.24 -17.19 -5.42
CA PHE A 157 -4.15 -16.30 -4.25
C PHE A 157 -3.48 -17.00 -3.06
N ASP A 158 -3.80 -18.27 -2.79
CA ASP A 158 -3.16 -19.08 -1.76
C ASP A 158 -1.66 -19.25 -2.04
N GLU A 159 -1.29 -19.45 -3.30
CA GLU A 159 0.10 -19.55 -3.72
C GLU A 159 0.86 -18.23 -3.51
N PHE A 160 0.26 -17.08 -3.85
CA PHE A 160 0.86 -15.78 -3.53
C PHE A 160 1.02 -15.55 -2.02
N LYS A 161 0.05 -15.99 -1.20
CA LYS A 161 0.15 -15.93 0.27
C LYS A 161 1.36 -16.71 0.76
N ARG A 162 1.53 -17.95 0.27
CA ARG A 162 2.65 -18.83 0.60
C ARG A 162 3.99 -18.23 0.18
N ILE A 163 4.10 -17.77 -1.07
CA ILE A 163 5.32 -17.13 -1.59
C ILE A 163 5.67 -15.88 -0.77
N GLY A 164 4.68 -15.06 -0.41
CA GLY A 164 4.92 -13.86 0.39
C GLY A 164 5.43 -14.20 1.79
N ALA A 165 4.87 -15.23 2.43
CA ALA A 165 5.40 -15.72 3.70
C ALA A 165 6.85 -16.23 3.56
N ASP A 166 7.16 -16.99 2.51
CA ASP A 166 8.51 -17.50 2.22
C ASP A 166 9.53 -16.38 1.94
N LEU A 167 9.08 -15.26 1.34
CA LEU A 167 9.89 -14.05 1.12
C LEU A 167 10.06 -13.19 2.39
N GLY A 168 9.39 -13.56 3.49
CA GLY A 168 9.54 -12.91 4.79
C GLY A 168 8.70 -11.66 4.99
N PHE A 169 7.56 -11.52 4.30
CA PHE A 169 6.54 -10.56 4.71
C PHE A 169 6.00 -10.97 6.10
N VAL A 170 5.79 -9.99 6.97
CA VAL A 170 5.27 -10.23 8.33
C VAL A 170 3.80 -10.62 8.27
N HIS A 171 3.07 -10.09 7.30
CA HIS A 171 1.68 -10.44 7.06
C HIS A 171 1.36 -10.31 5.56
N VAL A 172 0.64 -11.30 5.02
CA VAL A 172 0.16 -11.31 3.64
C VAL A 172 -1.32 -11.64 3.63
N ALA A 173 -2.14 -10.66 3.24
CA ALA A 173 -3.55 -10.88 2.94
C ALA A 173 -3.71 -11.05 1.43
N SER A 174 -4.16 -12.22 0.98
CA SER A 174 -4.27 -12.55 -0.44
C SER A 174 -5.61 -13.20 -0.71
N GLY A 175 -6.41 -12.61 -1.60
CA GLY A 175 -7.70 -13.18 -1.95
C GLY A 175 -8.55 -12.27 -2.86
N PRO A 176 -9.60 -12.80 -3.50
CA PRO A 176 -10.35 -12.07 -4.52
C PRO A 176 -10.93 -10.73 -4.01
N PHE A 177 -11.45 -10.71 -2.79
CA PHE A 177 -12.09 -9.53 -2.19
C PHE A 177 -11.17 -8.75 -1.25
N VAL A 178 -9.89 -9.12 -1.16
CA VAL A 178 -8.93 -8.35 -0.38
C VAL A 178 -8.76 -6.95 -1.00
N ARG A 179 -8.68 -5.97 -0.12
CA ARG A 179 -8.39 -4.56 -0.41
C ARG A 179 -7.34 -4.10 0.59
N SER A 180 -6.63 -3.02 0.27
CA SER A 180 -5.58 -2.48 1.16
C SER A 180 -6.10 -2.19 2.58
N SER A 181 -7.39 -1.91 2.76
CA SER A 181 -8.02 -1.67 4.08
C SER A 181 -8.87 -2.84 4.62
N TYR A 182 -8.99 -3.96 3.90
CA TYR A 182 -9.85 -5.09 4.28
C TYR A 182 -9.33 -5.76 5.56
N HIS A 183 -10.08 -5.67 6.68
CA HIS A 183 -9.66 -6.16 8.01
C HIS A 183 -8.28 -5.65 8.45
N ALA A 184 -7.97 -4.38 8.16
CA ALA A 184 -6.67 -3.80 8.50
C ALA A 184 -6.32 -3.89 10.00
N ASP A 185 -7.32 -3.95 10.89
CA ASP A 185 -7.12 -4.23 12.31
C ASP A 185 -6.58 -5.65 12.56
N LEU A 186 -7.16 -6.67 11.93
CA LEU A 186 -6.70 -8.05 12.02
C LEU A 186 -5.35 -8.24 11.31
N GLN A 187 -5.13 -7.58 10.18
CA GLN A 187 -3.85 -7.59 9.47
C GLN A 187 -2.73 -6.95 10.32
N ALA A 188 -3.00 -5.82 10.99
CA ALA A 188 -2.05 -5.16 11.87
C ALA A 188 -1.74 -5.98 13.12
N ASP A 189 -2.69 -6.81 13.57
CA ASP A 189 -2.50 -7.78 14.66
C ASP A 189 -1.85 -9.09 14.19
N GLY A 190 -1.57 -9.24 12.88
CA GLY A 190 -0.98 -10.45 12.30
C GLY A 190 -1.92 -11.66 12.33
N VAL A 191 -3.23 -11.44 12.44
CA VAL A 191 -4.23 -12.52 12.42
C VAL A 191 -4.48 -12.94 10.97
N ASP A 192 -4.34 -14.24 10.70
CA ASP A 192 -4.63 -14.81 9.40
C ASP A 192 -6.13 -14.67 9.05
N LEU A 193 -6.39 -14.14 7.85
CA LEU A 193 -7.68 -14.14 7.17
C LEU A 193 -7.74 -15.25 6.13
#